data_AF-A0A6I0F155-F1
#
_entry.id   AF-A0A6I0F155-F1
#
_cell.length_a   1.000
_cell.length_b   1.000
_cell.length_c   1.000
_cell.angle_alpha   90.00
_cell.angle_beta   90.00
_cell.angle_gamma   90.00
#
_symmetry.space_group_name_H-M   'P 1'
#
loop_
_entity.id
_entity.type
_entity.pdbx_description
1 polymer ?
#
loop_
_entity_poly.entity_id
_entity_poly.type
_entity_poly.pdbx_seq_one_letter_code
_entity_poly.pdbx_strand_id
1 'polypeptide(L)'
;MGVIYGMNGEWQVGEIRSLSEGPFATLWHGTVESLVDLTPGFPYICAYARAVAGAQQVGAACSWTDGMLHAALWFGTPESFVDLHPAVARWSEAYATDGEHQGGRVDINDPDIGIHAGLWRSSAESFMDMNPEGARESVILGMAPGVQVGWGIFEGRNLAVLWHGTPESAIVMNPADAYHSQLYATTGTFHAGYVTHGFGSAEAGLWIGDVPESFINLQDYLAPDGYYASVAKAITEHEGRLYVVGSAASPRGRHEAILWIGRVPRTTGPIRRPCP
;
A
#
# COMPACT_ATOMS: atom_id res chain seq x y z
N MET A 1 -21.85 7.88 4.60
CA MET A 1 -20.90 7.01 5.35
C MET A 1 -19.50 7.41 4.95
N GLY A 2 -18.57 7.48 5.90
CA GLY A 2 -17.15 7.78 5.63
C GLY A 2 -16.25 6.60 5.97
N VAL A 3 -15.13 6.45 5.27
CA VAL A 3 -14.15 5.36 5.44
C VAL A 3 -12.76 5.96 5.56
N ILE A 4 -11.97 5.46 6.52
CA ILE A 4 -10.56 5.84 6.72
C ILE A 4 -9.67 4.88 5.92
N TYR A 5 -8.75 5.43 5.13
CA TYR A 5 -7.80 4.66 4.32
C TYR A 5 -6.35 4.74 4.79
N GLY A 6 -5.95 5.84 5.44
CA GLY A 6 -4.57 6.02 5.90
C GLY A 6 -4.45 6.96 7.09
N MET A 7 -3.32 6.87 7.80
CA MET A 7 -2.99 7.75 8.92
C MET A 7 -1.48 7.99 9.02
N ASN A 8 -1.06 9.18 9.44
CA ASN A 8 0.30 9.49 9.84
C ASN A 8 0.29 10.49 10.99
N GLY A 9 0.86 10.10 12.14
CA GLY A 9 0.78 10.87 13.36
C GLY A 9 -0.69 11.12 13.73
N GLU A 10 -1.08 12.38 13.82
CA GLU A 10 -2.45 12.76 14.14
C GLU A 10 -3.36 12.93 12.91
N TRP A 11 -2.80 12.86 11.69
CA TRP A 11 -3.54 13.06 10.44
C TRP A 11 -4.16 11.77 9.93
N GLN A 12 -5.40 11.85 9.46
CA GLN A 12 -6.16 10.73 8.90
C GLN A 12 -6.73 11.13 7.53
N VAL A 13 -6.70 10.20 6.58
CA VAL A 13 -7.27 10.39 5.23
C VAL A 13 -8.30 9.33 4.89
N GLY A 14 -9.27 9.71 4.07
CA GLY A 14 -10.40 8.85 3.75
C GLY A 14 -11.33 9.42 2.68
N GLU A 15 -12.49 8.78 2.54
CA GLU A 15 -13.59 9.30 1.73
C GLU A 15 -14.84 9.55 2.57
N ILE A 16 -15.62 10.55 2.19
CA ILE A 16 -17.01 10.69 2.62
C ILE A 16 -17.91 10.67 1.40
N ARG A 17 -18.93 9.80 1.41
CA ARG A 17 -19.97 9.80 0.38
C ARG A 17 -21.14 10.68 0.82
N SER A 18 -21.38 11.77 0.10
CA SER A 18 -22.68 12.45 0.11
C SER A 18 -23.59 11.81 -0.95
N LEU A 19 -24.91 11.89 -0.75
CA LEU A 19 -25.91 11.31 -1.66
C LEU A 19 -26.21 12.21 -2.86
N SER A 20 -25.76 13.48 -2.87
CA SER A 20 -26.07 14.48 -3.90
C SER A 20 -24.88 14.91 -4.76
N GLU A 21 -23.66 14.71 -4.26
CA GLU A 21 -22.38 15.13 -4.82
C GLU A 21 -21.45 13.96 -4.56
N GLY A 22 -20.62 13.54 -5.53
CA GLY A 22 -19.85 12.29 -5.50
C GLY A 22 -18.94 12.11 -4.26
N PRO A 23 -18.16 11.02 -4.18
CA PRO A 23 -17.24 10.83 -3.05
C PRO A 23 -16.24 12.00 -2.97
N PHE A 24 -16.06 12.50 -1.74
CA PHE A 24 -15.12 13.56 -1.41
C PHE A 24 -13.87 12.96 -0.78
N ALA A 25 -12.70 13.37 -1.26
CA ALA A 25 -11.44 13.11 -0.58
C ALA A 25 -11.41 13.93 0.70
N THR A 26 -11.11 13.31 1.84
CA THR A 26 -11.15 14.00 3.13
C THR A 26 -9.86 13.82 3.90
N LEU A 27 -9.42 14.91 4.53
CA LEU A 27 -8.34 14.97 5.50
C LEU A 27 -8.92 15.51 6.81
N TRP A 28 -8.59 14.89 7.93
CA TRP A 28 -8.99 15.41 9.24
C TRP A 28 -7.96 15.05 10.31
N HIS A 29 -8.03 15.78 11.43
CA HIS A 29 -7.25 15.56 12.64
C HIS A 29 -8.18 15.64 13.89
N GLY A 30 -8.39 14.49 14.54
CA GLY A 30 -9.05 14.41 15.85
C GLY A 30 -10.58 14.56 15.81
N THR A 31 -11.09 15.74 15.46
CA THR A 31 -12.53 16.04 15.42
C THR A 31 -13.02 16.35 13.99
N VAL A 32 -14.34 16.22 13.76
CA VAL A 32 -14.98 16.58 12.48
C VAL A 32 -14.81 18.06 12.12
N GLU A 33 -14.53 18.92 13.11
CA GLU A 33 -14.31 20.36 12.92
C GLU A 33 -13.02 20.66 12.15
N SER A 34 -12.09 19.71 12.10
CA SER A 34 -10.84 19.79 11.35
C SER A 34 -10.94 19.26 9.91
N LEU A 35 -12.13 18.81 9.51
CA LEU A 35 -12.34 18.17 8.22
C LEU A 35 -12.08 19.15 7.08
N VAL A 36 -11.19 18.74 6.18
CA VAL A 36 -10.90 19.41 4.92
C VAL A 36 -11.35 18.50 3.79
N ASP A 37 -12.18 19.05 2.91
CA ASP A 37 -12.49 18.44 1.61
C ASP A 37 -11.34 18.76 0.64
N LEU A 38 -10.68 17.71 0.16
CA LEU A 38 -9.56 17.78 -0.78
C LEU A 38 -10.03 17.66 -2.24
N THR A 39 -11.33 17.58 -2.49
CA THR A 39 -11.87 17.47 -3.85
C THR A 39 -11.43 18.69 -4.67
N PRO A 40 -10.67 18.49 -5.76
CA PRO A 40 -10.24 19.62 -6.57
C PRO A 40 -11.44 20.30 -7.22
N GLY A 41 -11.26 21.58 -7.59
CA GLY A 41 -12.24 22.27 -8.42
C GLY A 41 -12.35 21.67 -9.84
N PHE A 42 -13.31 22.16 -10.62
CA PHE A 42 -13.44 21.81 -12.04
C PHE A 42 -12.08 21.92 -12.77
N PRO A 43 -11.66 20.92 -13.56
CA PRO A 43 -12.47 19.87 -14.18
C PRO A 43 -12.64 18.57 -13.37
N TYR A 44 -12.19 18.49 -12.12
CA TYR A 44 -12.38 17.29 -11.31
C TYR A 44 -13.69 17.36 -10.53
N ILE A 45 -14.43 16.25 -10.48
CA ILE A 45 -15.81 16.20 -9.95
C ILE A 45 -16.01 15.23 -8.77
N CYS A 46 -15.01 14.41 -8.48
CA CYS A 46 -14.91 13.63 -7.24
C CYS A 46 -13.44 13.33 -6.93
N ALA A 47 -13.16 12.93 -5.70
CA ALA A 47 -11.81 12.52 -5.30
C ALA A 47 -11.83 11.49 -4.17
N TYR A 48 -10.70 10.79 -4.03
CA TYR A 48 -10.44 9.81 -3.00
C TYR A 48 -9.06 10.09 -2.41
N ALA A 49 -8.93 10.23 -1.08
CA ALA A 49 -7.64 10.23 -0.43
C ALA A 49 -7.35 8.83 0.13
N ARG A 50 -6.18 8.27 -0.20
CA ARG A 50 -5.78 6.88 0.10
C ARG A 50 -4.70 6.79 1.16
N ALA A 51 -3.69 7.66 1.10
CA ALA A 51 -2.58 7.66 2.05
C ALA A 51 -2.11 9.09 2.35
N VAL A 52 -1.42 9.21 3.49
CA VAL A 52 -0.82 10.46 3.97
C VAL A 52 0.54 10.16 4.57
N ALA A 53 1.55 10.97 4.20
CA ALA A 53 2.85 10.95 4.86
C ALA A 53 3.45 12.34 4.93
N GLY A 54 3.79 12.79 6.14
CA GLY A 54 4.17 14.19 6.36
C GLY A 54 3.09 15.14 5.87
N ALA A 55 3.44 16.06 4.97
CA ALA A 55 2.50 17.01 4.37
C ALA A 55 1.77 16.48 3.13
N GLN A 56 2.18 15.34 2.55
CA GLN A 56 1.59 14.81 1.32
C GLN A 56 0.36 13.96 1.63
N GLN A 57 -0.72 14.17 0.86
CA GLN A 57 -1.83 13.23 0.73
C GLN A 57 -1.89 12.75 -0.70
N VAL A 58 -2.18 11.46 -0.91
CA VAL A 58 -2.28 10.88 -2.26
C VAL A 58 -3.57 10.12 -2.44
N GLY A 59 -3.97 9.92 -3.69
CA GLY A 59 -5.15 9.16 -4.02
C GLY A 59 -5.52 9.25 -5.50
N ALA A 60 -6.79 9.51 -5.78
CA ALA A 60 -7.27 9.69 -7.14
C ALA A 60 -8.35 10.77 -7.24
N ALA A 61 -8.45 11.42 -8.39
CA ALA A 61 -9.48 12.41 -8.74
C ALA A 61 -10.20 11.98 -10.02
N CYS A 62 -11.51 12.24 -10.08
CA CYS A 62 -12.36 11.92 -11.22
C CYS A 62 -12.31 13.07 -12.23
N SER A 63 -11.64 12.87 -13.36
CA SER A 63 -11.55 13.85 -14.43
C SER A 63 -12.85 13.89 -15.24
N TRP A 64 -13.48 15.07 -15.34
CA TRP A 64 -14.65 15.25 -16.20
C TRP A 64 -14.29 15.21 -17.69
N THR A 65 -13.05 15.54 -18.06
CA THR A 65 -12.66 15.71 -19.47
C THR A 65 -12.59 14.40 -20.23
N ASP A 66 -12.18 13.33 -19.57
CA ASP A 66 -12.01 11.98 -20.14
C ASP A 66 -12.87 10.92 -19.42
N GLY A 67 -13.45 11.27 -18.26
CA GLY A 67 -14.28 10.37 -17.46
C GLY A 67 -13.47 9.31 -16.71
N MET A 68 -12.16 9.48 -16.55
CA MET A 68 -11.23 8.52 -15.95
C MET A 68 -10.71 9.01 -14.58
N LEU A 69 -10.12 8.06 -13.84
CA LEU A 69 -9.42 8.37 -12.59
C LEU A 69 -7.99 8.81 -12.88
N HIS A 70 -7.63 9.95 -12.30
CA HIS A 70 -6.30 10.53 -12.35
C HIS A 70 -5.64 10.34 -10.99
N ALA A 71 -4.39 9.88 -10.95
CA ALA A 71 -3.63 9.79 -9.71
C ALA A 71 -3.43 11.22 -9.17
N ALA A 72 -3.60 11.39 -7.87
CA ALA A 72 -3.70 12.71 -7.27
C ALA A 72 -2.74 12.88 -6.09
N LEU A 73 -2.22 14.10 -5.95
CA LEU A 73 -1.40 14.56 -4.84
C LEU A 73 -1.95 15.87 -4.29
N TRP A 74 -1.96 16.01 -2.97
CA TRP A 74 -2.34 17.23 -2.25
C TRP A 74 -1.35 17.54 -1.12
N PHE A 75 -1.38 18.79 -0.66
CA PHE A 75 -0.64 19.35 0.47
C PHE A 75 -1.59 20.06 1.46
N GLY A 76 -2.64 19.36 1.87
CA GLY A 76 -3.55 19.77 2.94
C GLY A 76 -4.73 20.64 2.52
N THR A 77 -4.82 21.08 1.26
CA THR A 77 -5.96 21.85 0.74
C THR A 77 -6.33 21.40 -0.69
N PRO A 78 -7.57 21.61 -1.15
CA PRO A 78 -7.95 21.27 -2.53
C PRO A 78 -7.20 22.12 -3.58
N GLU A 79 -6.80 23.35 -3.27
CA GLU A 79 -6.03 24.22 -4.18
C GLU A 79 -4.59 23.76 -4.40
N SER A 80 -4.07 22.91 -3.49
CA SER A 80 -2.74 22.32 -3.60
C SER A 80 -2.69 21.07 -4.48
N PHE A 81 -3.81 20.73 -5.12
CA PHE A 81 -3.94 19.57 -6.01
C PHE A 81 -2.91 19.58 -7.12
N VAL A 82 -2.27 18.43 -7.31
CA VAL A 82 -1.39 18.11 -8.43
C VAL A 82 -1.91 16.85 -9.09
N ASP A 83 -2.16 16.93 -10.40
CA ASP A 83 -2.48 15.78 -11.23
C ASP A 83 -1.20 14.98 -11.54
N LEU A 84 -1.16 13.72 -11.12
CA LEU A 84 -0.07 12.78 -11.36
C LEU A 84 -0.36 11.87 -12.57
N HIS A 85 -1.49 12.03 -13.26
CA HIS A 85 -1.89 11.17 -14.38
C HIS A 85 -0.88 11.24 -15.54
N PRO A 86 -0.17 10.14 -15.86
CA PRO A 86 0.79 10.12 -16.97
C PRO A 86 0.09 10.19 -18.33
N ALA A 87 0.68 10.87 -19.31
CA ALA A 87 0.09 10.99 -20.65
C ALA A 87 -0.09 9.65 -21.40
N VAL A 88 0.64 8.60 -20.99
CA VAL A 88 0.55 7.24 -21.57
C VAL A 88 -0.57 6.41 -20.94
N ALA A 89 -1.17 6.89 -19.85
CA ALA A 89 -2.13 6.15 -19.06
C ALA A 89 -3.55 6.33 -19.59
N ARG A 90 -4.37 5.29 -19.45
CA ARG A 90 -5.83 5.37 -19.59
C ARG A 90 -6.50 5.83 -18.30
N TRP A 91 -6.02 5.32 -17.16
CA TRP A 91 -6.39 5.76 -15.82
C TRP A 91 -5.26 5.42 -14.85
N SER A 92 -5.24 6.08 -13.69
CA SER A 92 -4.19 5.93 -12.69
C SER A 92 -4.71 6.20 -11.29
N GLU A 93 -4.11 5.56 -10.29
CA GLU A 93 -4.40 5.81 -8.87
C GLU A 93 -3.09 5.79 -8.07
N ALA A 94 -2.93 6.70 -7.11
CA ALA A 94 -1.88 6.65 -6.10
C ALA A 94 -2.42 6.02 -4.80
N TYR A 95 -1.70 5.05 -4.26
CA TYR A 95 -2.09 4.33 -3.03
C TYR A 95 -1.18 4.60 -1.84
N ALA A 96 0.07 4.99 -2.08
CA ALA A 96 1.06 5.15 -1.04
C ALA A 96 1.92 6.40 -1.28
N THR A 97 2.47 6.95 -0.19
CA THR A 97 3.46 8.03 -0.22
C THR A 97 4.42 7.85 0.96
N ASP A 98 5.70 8.18 0.76
CA ASP A 98 6.72 8.28 1.82
C ASP A 98 6.96 9.73 2.28
N GLY A 99 6.19 10.68 1.75
CA GLY A 99 6.35 12.12 1.97
C GLY A 99 7.25 12.82 0.93
N GLU A 100 7.87 12.08 0.01
CA GLU A 100 8.61 12.60 -1.14
C GLU A 100 8.08 12.02 -2.47
N HIS A 101 7.92 10.70 -2.51
CA HIS A 101 7.45 9.93 -3.65
C HIS A 101 6.00 9.48 -3.46
N GLN A 102 5.37 9.12 -4.56
CA GLN A 102 4.02 8.55 -4.60
C GLN A 102 4.08 7.22 -5.34
N GLY A 103 3.38 6.21 -4.84
CA GLY A 103 3.33 4.87 -5.40
C GLY A 103 1.90 4.41 -5.62
N GLY A 104 1.65 3.62 -6.66
CA GLY A 104 0.31 3.17 -7.00
C GLY A 104 0.26 2.30 -8.25
N ARG A 105 -0.74 2.53 -9.10
CA ARG A 105 -0.93 1.80 -10.36
C ARG A 105 -1.39 2.68 -11.51
N VAL A 106 -1.07 2.22 -12.71
CA VAL A 106 -1.40 2.84 -13.98
C VAL A 106 -1.87 1.77 -14.95
N ASP A 107 -3.01 2.00 -15.61
CA ASP A 107 -3.38 1.25 -16.81
C ASP A 107 -2.69 1.93 -17.99
N ILE A 108 -1.55 1.37 -18.39
CA ILE A 108 -0.81 1.87 -19.56
C ILE A 108 -1.64 1.44 -20.76
N ASN A 109 -2.07 2.41 -21.58
CA ASN A 109 -3.08 2.27 -22.63
C ASN A 109 -2.60 1.41 -23.83
N ASP A 110 -2.19 0.18 -23.53
CA ASP A 110 -1.71 -0.85 -24.42
C ASP A 110 -2.37 -2.18 -23.99
N PRO A 111 -3.17 -2.80 -24.87
CA PRO A 111 -3.94 -4.01 -24.55
C PRO A 111 -3.08 -5.22 -24.17
N ASP A 112 -1.78 -5.20 -24.49
CA ASP A 112 -0.85 -6.29 -24.21
C ASP A 112 -0.08 -6.08 -22.88
N ILE A 113 -0.11 -4.86 -22.32
CA ILE A 113 0.75 -4.44 -21.19
C ILE A 113 -0.02 -4.43 -19.85
N GLY A 114 -1.31 -4.11 -19.83
CA GLY A 114 -2.13 -4.21 -18.62
C GLY A 114 -1.78 -3.21 -17.51
N ILE A 115 -2.17 -3.52 -16.26
CA ILE A 115 -2.01 -2.62 -15.10
C ILE A 115 -0.60 -2.75 -14.53
N HIS A 116 0.15 -1.66 -14.54
CA HIS A 116 1.52 -1.60 -14.03
C HIS A 116 1.61 -0.80 -12.73
N ALA A 117 2.53 -1.19 -11.86
CA ALA A 117 2.92 -0.41 -10.72
C ALA A 117 3.54 0.91 -11.20
N GLY A 118 3.20 2.03 -10.55
CA GLY A 118 3.74 3.34 -10.87
C GLY A 118 4.43 3.98 -9.68
N LEU A 119 5.55 4.66 -9.94
CA LEU A 119 6.23 5.55 -8.99
C LEU A 119 6.30 6.96 -9.57
N TRP A 120 6.02 7.97 -8.75
CA TRP A 120 6.09 9.38 -9.11
C TRP A 120 6.90 10.17 -8.09
N ARG A 121 7.37 11.33 -8.51
CA ARG A 121 7.96 12.39 -7.69
C ARG A 121 7.30 13.74 -7.98
N SER A 122 6.10 13.92 -7.42
CA SER A 122 5.34 15.18 -7.39
C SER A 122 4.88 15.75 -8.75
N SER A 123 4.99 15.02 -9.85
CA SER A 123 4.40 15.43 -11.15
C SER A 123 4.07 14.23 -12.05
N ALA A 124 3.17 14.40 -13.01
CA ALA A 124 2.86 13.39 -14.01
C ALA A 124 4.07 12.98 -14.86
N GLU A 125 4.95 13.93 -15.21
CA GLU A 125 6.14 13.69 -16.04
C GLU A 125 7.22 12.88 -15.33
N SER A 126 7.18 12.83 -14.00
CA SER A 126 8.09 12.03 -13.18
C SER A 126 7.72 10.55 -13.09
N PHE A 127 6.63 10.15 -13.75
CA PHE A 127 6.16 8.77 -13.76
C PHE A 127 7.25 7.80 -14.21
N MET A 128 7.44 6.77 -13.40
CA MET A 128 8.28 5.62 -13.67
C MET A 128 7.41 4.37 -13.63
N ASP A 129 7.46 3.58 -14.70
CA ASP A 129 6.86 2.26 -14.76
C ASP A 129 7.70 1.29 -13.89
N MET A 130 7.08 0.78 -12.84
CA MET A 130 7.71 -0.09 -11.85
C MET A 130 7.40 -1.57 -12.10
N ASN A 131 6.84 -1.93 -13.24
CA ASN A 131 6.48 -3.31 -13.53
C ASN A 131 7.73 -4.22 -13.53
N PRO A 132 7.79 -5.24 -12.67
CA PRO A 132 8.90 -6.19 -12.65
C PRO A 132 9.02 -6.96 -13.97
N GLU A 133 10.24 -7.33 -14.34
CA GLU A 133 10.45 -8.26 -15.45
C GLU A 133 9.69 -9.59 -15.20
N GLY A 134 8.93 -10.04 -16.19
CA GLY A 134 8.12 -11.26 -16.10
C GLY A 134 6.76 -11.09 -15.42
N ALA A 135 6.44 -9.92 -14.86
CA ALA A 135 5.11 -9.61 -14.35
C ALA A 135 4.19 -9.14 -15.49
N ARG A 136 2.98 -9.70 -15.56
CA ARG A 136 1.91 -9.23 -16.47
C ARG A 136 1.15 -8.04 -15.91
N GLU A 137 1.04 -7.97 -14.59
CA GLU A 137 0.45 -6.83 -13.88
C GLU A 137 1.22 -6.61 -12.59
N SER A 138 1.20 -5.39 -12.08
CA SER A 138 1.77 -5.05 -10.77
C SER A 138 1.11 -3.83 -10.15
N VAL A 139 1.23 -3.71 -8.82
CA VAL A 139 0.71 -2.60 -8.04
C VAL A 139 1.62 -2.33 -6.83
N ILE A 140 1.93 -1.06 -6.57
CA ILE A 140 2.48 -0.61 -5.28
C ILE A 140 1.32 -0.27 -4.34
N LEU A 141 1.31 -0.86 -3.15
CA LEU A 141 0.26 -0.71 -2.14
C LEU A 141 0.72 0.03 -0.88
N GLY A 142 2.01 -0.05 -0.55
CA GLY A 142 2.59 0.61 0.61
C GLY A 142 4.03 1.01 0.33
N MET A 143 4.53 2.01 1.05
CA MET A 143 5.92 2.43 0.93
C MET A 143 6.44 3.10 2.19
N ALA A 144 7.75 3.08 2.32
CA ALA A 144 8.56 3.87 3.23
C ALA A 144 9.74 4.46 2.42
N PRO A 145 10.51 5.42 2.96
CA PRO A 145 11.62 6.00 2.21
C PRO A 145 12.54 4.94 1.61
N GLY A 146 12.62 4.92 0.27
CA GLY A 146 13.48 4.00 -0.49
C GLY A 146 12.99 2.55 -0.61
N VAL A 147 11.80 2.20 -0.09
CA VAL A 147 11.23 0.85 -0.19
C VAL A 147 9.76 0.91 -0.57
N GLN A 148 9.38 0.23 -1.65
CA GLN A 148 8.00 0.07 -2.07
C GLN A 148 7.59 -1.39 -1.93
N VAL A 149 6.34 -1.64 -1.57
CA VAL A 149 5.79 -2.99 -1.43
C VAL A 149 4.42 -3.10 -2.05
N GLY A 150 4.10 -4.29 -2.53
CA GLY A 150 2.84 -4.56 -3.20
C GLY A 150 2.80 -5.97 -3.76
N TRP A 151 2.33 -6.10 -4.99
CA TRP A 151 2.24 -7.38 -5.67
C TRP A 151 2.42 -7.29 -7.18
N GLY A 152 2.69 -8.43 -7.80
CA GLY A 152 2.70 -8.64 -9.25
C GLY A 152 2.10 -9.98 -9.66
N ILE A 153 1.63 -10.10 -10.91
CA ILE A 153 1.13 -11.35 -11.48
C ILE A 153 2.22 -12.00 -12.33
N PHE A 154 2.77 -13.10 -11.82
CA PHE A 154 3.80 -13.90 -12.49
C PHE A 154 3.23 -15.27 -12.81
N GLU A 155 3.26 -15.69 -14.08
CA GLU A 155 2.75 -16.99 -14.51
C GLU A 155 1.31 -17.29 -14.02
N GLY A 156 0.46 -16.25 -13.95
CA GLY A 156 -0.92 -16.35 -13.46
C GLY A 156 -1.09 -16.34 -11.94
N ARG A 157 0.00 -16.22 -11.17
CA ARG A 157 -0.03 -16.13 -9.71
C ARG A 157 0.19 -14.70 -9.22
N ASN A 158 -0.64 -14.24 -8.30
CA ASN A 158 -0.43 -13.00 -7.55
C ASN A 158 0.62 -13.23 -6.45
N LEU A 159 1.79 -12.61 -6.58
CA LEU A 159 2.94 -12.75 -5.69
C LEU A 159 3.31 -11.39 -5.09
N ALA A 160 3.70 -11.40 -3.83
CA ALA A 160 4.24 -10.22 -3.15
C ALA A 160 5.51 -9.75 -3.85
N VAL A 161 5.63 -8.43 -4.01
CA VAL A 161 6.82 -7.81 -4.60
C VAL A 161 7.29 -6.65 -3.70
N LEU A 162 8.60 -6.54 -3.56
CA LEU A 162 9.29 -5.42 -2.94
C LEU A 162 10.19 -4.75 -3.99
N TRP A 163 10.28 -3.43 -3.97
CA TRP A 163 11.19 -2.65 -4.82
C TRP A 163 12.03 -1.69 -3.97
N HIS A 164 13.19 -1.34 -4.51
CA HIS A 164 14.08 -0.27 -4.03
C HIS A 164 14.21 0.84 -5.08
N GLY A 165 13.08 1.48 -5.41
CA GLY A 165 13.05 2.71 -6.21
C GLY A 165 13.24 2.56 -7.72
N THR A 166 13.51 1.36 -8.24
CA THR A 166 13.56 1.08 -9.69
C THR A 166 12.85 -0.24 -10.02
N PRO A 167 12.34 -0.45 -11.25
CA PRO A 167 11.75 -1.72 -11.65
C PRO A 167 12.74 -2.90 -11.57
N GLU A 168 14.02 -2.69 -11.89
CA GLU A 168 15.06 -3.73 -11.87
C GLU A 168 15.41 -4.21 -10.45
N SER A 169 15.08 -3.41 -9.44
CA SER A 169 15.29 -3.76 -8.03
C SER A 169 14.21 -4.69 -7.46
N ALA A 170 13.22 -5.09 -8.27
CA ALA A 170 12.11 -5.91 -7.83
C ALA A 170 12.57 -7.26 -7.26
N ILE A 171 12.09 -7.58 -6.06
CA ILE A 171 12.27 -8.85 -5.37
C ILE A 171 10.89 -9.49 -5.21
N VAL A 172 10.70 -10.69 -5.75
CA VAL A 172 9.50 -11.50 -5.51
C VAL A 172 9.58 -12.07 -4.10
N MET A 173 8.74 -11.57 -3.20
CA MET A 173 8.76 -11.84 -1.75
C MET A 173 7.95 -13.08 -1.35
N ASN A 174 7.48 -13.88 -2.30
CA ASN A 174 6.65 -15.05 -2.05
C ASN A 174 7.44 -16.18 -1.33
N PRO A 175 7.03 -16.61 -0.13
CA PRO A 175 7.65 -17.76 0.55
C PRO A 175 7.50 -19.04 -0.29
N ALA A 176 8.46 -19.95 -0.20
CA ALA A 176 8.56 -21.11 -1.11
C ALA A 176 7.33 -22.03 -1.11
N ASP A 177 6.60 -22.10 0.00
CA ASP A 177 5.40 -22.93 0.21
C ASP A 177 4.07 -22.18 -0.02
N ALA A 178 4.13 -20.87 -0.28
CA ALA A 178 2.96 -20.05 -0.56
C ALA A 178 2.57 -20.09 -2.05
N TYR A 179 1.26 -20.19 -2.31
CA TYR A 179 0.67 -20.14 -3.66
C TYR A 179 0.40 -18.71 -4.11
N HIS A 180 -0.18 -17.87 -3.25
CA HIS A 180 -0.29 -16.43 -3.45
C HIS A 180 0.29 -15.66 -2.27
N SER A 181 0.71 -14.42 -2.53
CA SER A 181 1.15 -13.50 -1.48
C SER A 181 0.93 -12.05 -1.91
N GLN A 182 0.77 -11.15 -0.94
CA GLN A 182 0.80 -9.70 -1.14
C GLN A 182 1.42 -9.01 0.07
N LEU A 183 2.11 -7.89 -0.17
CA LEU A 183 2.53 -6.95 0.87
C LEU A 183 1.64 -5.70 0.83
N TYR A 184 1.17 -5.28 2.00
CA TYR A 184 0.32 -4.09 2.14
C TYR A 184 1.05 -2.91 2.76
N ALA A 185 2.00 -3.16 3.66
CA ALA A 185 2.65 -2.10 4.42
C ALA A 185 4.10 -2.45 4.72
N THR A 186 4.92 -1.41 4.89
CA THR A 186 6.33 -1.52 5.20
C THR A 186 6.76 -0.40 6.14
N THR A 187 7.74 -0.69 7.00
CA THR A 187 8.50 0.30 7.77
C THR A 187 9.83 0.67 7.09
N GLY A 188 10.09 0.13 5.90
CA GLY A 188 11.39 0.16 5.21
C GLY A 188 12.32 -0.98 5.62
N THR A 189 12.03 -1.70 6.71
CA THR A 189 12.83 -2.86 7.19
C THR A 189 11.99 -4.07 7.57
N PHE A 190 10.72 -3.85 7.93
CA PHE A 190 9.73 -4.88 8.22
C PHE A 190 8.51 -4.70 7.33
N HIS A 191 8.00 -5.80 6.77
CA HIS A 191 6.92 -5.78 5.78
C HIS A 191 5.76 -6.66 6.23
N ALA A 192 4.53 -6.16 6.08
CA ALA A 192 3.32 -6.85 6.52
C ALA A 192 2.38 -7.10 5.35
N GLY A 193 1.75 -8.27 5.38
CA GLY A 193 0.86 -8.70 4.30
C GLY A 193 0.17 -10.02 4.61
N TYR A 194 0.00 -10.84 3.58
CA TYR A 194 -0.52 -12.20 3.74
C TYR A 194 0.01 -13.14 2.68
N VAL A 195 -0.15 -14.43 2.95
CA VAL A 195 0.04 -15.53 2.01
C VAL A 195 -1.22 -16.39 1.92
N THR A 196 -1.33 -17.21 0.89
CA THR A 196 -2.29 -18.33 0.83
C THR A 196 -1.57 -19.61 0.43
N HIS A 197 -2.00 -20.74 0.97
CA HIS A 197 -1.51 -22.06 0.57
C HIS A 197 -2.57 -22.77 -0.29
N GLY A 198 -2.36 -22.82 -1.60
CA GLY A 198 -3.35 -23.33 -2.57
C GLY A 198 -4.68 -22.59 -2.50
N PHE A 199 -5.79 -23.34 -2.41
CA PHE A 199 -7.15 -22.80 -2.18
C PHE A 199 -7.45 -22.53 -0.69
N GLY A 200 -6.42 -22.54 0.16
CA GLY A 200 -6.54 -22.26 1.59
C GLY A 200 -6.90 -20.80 1.89
N SER A 201 -7.26 -20.56 3.15
CA SER A 201 -7.48 -19.22 3.68
C SER A 201 -6.24 -18.34 3.58
N ALA A 202 -6.44 -17.02 3.58
CA ALA A 202 -5.35 -16.08 3.78
C ALA A 202 -4.76 -16.20 5.19
N GLU A 203 -3.45 -16.12 5.29
CA GLU A 203 -2.68 -16.18 6.53
C GLU A 203 -1.82 -14.91 6.64
N ALA A 204 -2.00 -14.17 7.74
CA ALA A 204 -1.27 -12.93 7.96
C ALA A 204 0.24 -13.20 8.05
N GLY A 205 1.02 -12.36 7.38
CA GLY A 205 2.47 -12.51 7.25
C GLY A 205 3.25 -11.30 7.73
N LEU A 206 4.42 -11.55 8.31
CA LEU A 206 5.45 -10.56 8.59
C LEU A 206 6.77 -11.01 7.94
N TRP A 207 7.38 -10.17 7.13
CA TRP A 207 8.75 -10.36 6.64
C TRP A 207 9.68 -9.46 7.44
N ILE A 208 10.71 -10.07 8.04
CA ILE A 208 11.69 -9.37 8.89
C ILE A 208 12.98 -8.97 8.14
N GLY A 209 12.91 -8.91 6.82
CA GLY A 209 13.96 -8.41 5.94
C GLY A 209 13.52 -8.44 4.46
N ASP A 210 14.41 -8.02 3.58
CA ASP A 210 14.15 -7.88 2.14
C ASP A 210 14.43 -9.18 1.37
N VAL A 211 14.04 -10.32 1.96
CA VAL A 211 14.17 -11.66 1.37
C VAL A 211 12.94 -12.52 1.70
N PRO A 212 12.49 -13.42 0.80
CA PRO A 212 11.31 -14.25 1.02
C PRO A 212 11.41 -15.16 2.26
N GLU A 213 12.61 -15.64 2.57
CA GLU A 213 12.87 -16.57 3.68
C GLU A 213 12.74 -15.91 5.06
N SER A 214 12.64 -14.58 5.11
CA SER A 214 12.42 -13.83 6.36
C SER A 214 10.96 -13.86 6.84
N PHE A 215 10.10 -14.62 6.16
CA PHE A 215 8.69 -14.75 6.49
C PHE A 215 8.45 -15.40 7.85
N ILE A 216 7.56 -14.78 8.62
CA ILE A 216 6.98 -15.27 9.87
C ILE A 216 5.46 -15.32 9.67
N ASN A 217 4.89 -16.50 9.87
CA ASN A 217 3.46 -16.70 9.81
C ASN A 217 2.80 -16.17 11.09
N LEU A 218 2.00 -15.11 10.98
CA LEU A 218 1.27 -14.53 12.11
C LEU A 218 -0.03 -15.31 12.42
N GLN A 219 -0.51 -16.14 11.48
CA GLN A 219 -1.68 -16.99 11.69
C GLN A 219 -1.44 -18.04 12.78
N ASP A 220 -0.20 -18.50 12.96
CA ASP A 220 0.18 -19.49 13.99
C ASP A 220 -0.15 -19.01 15.41
N TYR A 221 -0.15 -17.69 15.64
CA TYR A 221 -0.47 -17.10 16.94
C TYR A 221 -1.98 -16.99 17.20
N LEU A 222 -2.81 -17.18 16.18
CA LEU A 222 -4.27 -17.13 16.28
C LEU A 222 -4.92 -18.53 16.17
N ALA A 223 -4.21 -19.50 15.61
CA ALA A 223 -4.69 -20.86 15.45
C ALA A 223 -5.15 -21.53 16.76
N PRO A 224 -4.50 -21.33 17.94
CA PRO A 224 -4.98 -21.89 19.20
C PRO A 224 -6.38 -21.42 19.62
N ASP A 225 -6.79 -20.23 19.19
CA ASP A 225 -8.11 -19.66 19.46
C ASP A 225 -9.14 -20.00 18.35
N GLY A 226 -8.73 -20.81 17.37
CA GLY A 226 -9.58 -21.35 16.31
C GLY A 226 -9.86 -20.37 15.16
N TYR A 227 -9.11 -19.26 15.05
CA TYR A 227 -9.17 -18.41 13.86
C TYR A 227 -8.63 -19.19 12.66
N TYR A 228 -9.33 -19.09 11.52
CA TYR A 228 -9.02 -19.89 10.33
C TYR A 228 -8.55 -19.07 9.13
N ALA A 229 -8.52 -17.74 9.26
CA ALA A 229 -7.98 -16.82 8.25
C ALA A 229 -7.53 -15.54 8.93
N SER A 230 -6.47 -14.92 8.42
CA SER A 230 -6.00 -13.61 8.86
C SER A 230 -5.28 -12.85 7.74
N VAL A 231 -5.25 -11.52 7.87
CA VAL A 231 -4.51 -10.63 6.95
C VAL A 231 -3.89 -9.52 7.79
N ALA A 232 -2.58 -9.28 7.62
CA ALA A 232 -1.93 -8.08 8.16
C ALA A 232 -2.04 -6.95 7.14
N LYS A 233 -2.46 -5.76 7.58
CA LYS A 233 -2.79 -4.61 6.72
C LYS A 233 -1.91 -3.40 6.94
N ALA A 234 -1.44 -3.18 8.17
CA ALA A 234 -0.54 -2.09 8.49
C ALA A 234 0.48 -2.53 9.54
N ILE A 235 1.64 -1.87 9.53
CA ILE A 235 2.75 -2.10 10.43
C ILE A 235 3.37 -0.77 10.84
N THR A 236 3.78 -0.67 12.10
CA THR A 236 4.56 0.45 12.60
C THR A 236 5.56 -0.02 13.65
N GLU A 237 6.65 0.72 13.80
CA GLU A 237 7.59 0.55 14.90
C GLU A 237 7.43 1.70 15.90
N HIS A 238 7.32 1.36 17.18
CA HIS A 238 7.30 2.35 18.24
C HIS A 238 7.99 1.79 19.51
N GLU A 239 8.94 2.55 20.06
CA GLU A 239 9.69 2.19 21.27
C GLU A 239 10.33 0.78 21.23
N GLY A 240 10.90 0.40 20.09
CA GLY A 240 11.56 -0.90 19.90
C GLY A 240 10.60 -2.10 19.81
N ARG A 241 9.32 -1.83 19.57
CA ARG A 241 8.27 -2.84 19.32
C ARG A 241 7.68 -2.66 17.94
N LEU A 242 7.33 -3.79 17.32
CA LEU A 242 6.53 -3.83 16.11
C LEU A 242 5.07 -4.01 16.50
N TYR A 243 4.22 -3.18 15.92
CA TYR A 243 2.77 -3.25 16.01
C TYR A 243 2.24 -3.55 14.61
N VAL A 244 1.69 -4.74 14.43
CA VAL A 244 1.06 -5.15 13.17
C VAL A 244 -0.45 -5.20 13.41
N VAL A 245 -1.22 -4.52 12.58
CA VAL A 245 -2.68 -4.52 12.66
C VAL A 245 -3.30 -5.14 11.43
N GLY A 246 -4.44 -5.78 11.61
CA GLY A 246 -5.13 -6.47 10.54
C GLY A 246 -6.48 -7.02 10.97
N SER A 247 -6.94 -8.06 10.28
CA SER A 247 -8.21 -8.71 10.57
C SER A 247 -8.08 -10.22 10.55
N ALA A 248 -8.88 -10.92 11.35
CA ALA A 248 -8.97 -12.38 11.33
C ALA A 248 -10.42 -12.87 11.35
N ALA A 249 -10.66 -14.04 10.76
CA ALA A 249 -11.96 -14.71 10.76
C ALA A 249 -12.04 -15.70 11.94
N SER A 250 -12.91 -15.39 12.89
CA SER A 250 -13.14 -16.19 14.10
C SER A 250 -13.89 -17.50 13.78
N PRO A 251 -13.85 -18.52 14.65
CA PRO A 251 -14.62 -19.77 14.48
C PRO A 251 -16.13 -19.58 14.27
N ARG A 252 -16.67 -18.41 14.62
CA ARG A 252 -18.09 -18.06 14.48
C ARG A 252 -18.39 -17.29 13.19
N GLY A 253 -17.44 -17.20 12.27
CA GLY A 253 -17.59 -16.53 10.97
C GLY A 253 -17.58 -15.00 11.04
N ARG A 254 -17.11 -14.40 12.15
CA ARG A 254 -16.96 -12.93 12.25
C ARG A 254 -15.55 -12.51 11.86
N HIS A 255 -15.45 -11.37 11.18
CA HIS A 255 -14.19 -10.66 10.98
C HIS A 255 -13.92 -9.75 12.19
N GLU A 256 -12.77 -9.95 12.83
CA GLU A 256 -12.37 -9.24 14.05
C GLU A 256 -11.05 -8.51 13.79
N ALA A 257 -10.89 -7.32 14.35
CA ALA A 257 -9.64 -6.57 14.27
C ALA A 257 -8.59 -7.20 15.19
N ILE A 258 -7.38 -7.40 14.67
CA ILE A 258 -6.27 -8.03 15.41
C ILE A 258 -5.09 -7.06 15.48
N LEU A 259 -4.43 -7.05 16.64
CA LEU A 259 -3.15 -6.39 16.86
C LEU A 259 -2.14 -7.45 17.32
N TRP A 260 -1.11 -7.69 16.51
CA TRP A 260 0.07 -8.47 16.90
C TRP A 260 1.15 -7.51 17.41
N ILE A 261 1.81 -7.87 18.51
CA ILE A 261 2.87 -7.06 19.12
C ILE A 261 4.13 -7.92 19.26
N GLY A 262 5.22 -7.48 18.64
CA GLY A 262 6.51 -8.15 18.67
C GLY A 262 7.64 -7.23 19.13
N ARG A 263 8.78 -7.81 19.52
CA ARG A 263 10.02 -7.04 19.70
C ARG A 263 10.77 -6.97 18.38
N VAL A 264 11.34 -5.82 18.06
CA VAL A 264 12.26 -5.66 16.93
C VAL A 264 13.48 -6.57 17.16
N PRO A 265 13.81 -7.50 16.25
CA PRO A 265 15.03 -8.30 16.36
C PRO A 265 16.26 -7.39 16.40
N ARG A 266 17.09 -7.53 17.43
CA ARG A 266 18.34 -6.77 17.52
C ARG A 266 19.31 -7.31 16.47
N THR A 267 19.74 -6.47 15.54
CA THR A 267 20.88 -6.79 14.68
C THR A 267 22.12 -6.89 15.57
N THR A 268 22.64 -8.11 15.76
CA THR A 268 24.03 -8.25 16.19
C THR A 268 24.89 -7.83 14.99
N GLY A 269 25.81 -6.89 15.21
CA GLY A 269 26.65 -6.30 14.17
C GLY A 269 27.44 -7.31 13.32
N PRO A 270 28.11 -6.84 12.25
CA PRO A 270 28.66 -7.72 11.23
C PRO A 270 29.62 -8.75 11.81
N ILE A 271 29.46 -10.00 11.39
CA ILE A 271 30.43 -11.09 11.62
C ILE A 271 31.77 -10.58 11.09
N ARG A 272 32.72 -10.30 12.00
CA ARG A 272 34.10 -10.02 11.63
C ARG A 272 34.59 -11.20 10.80
N ARG A 273 34.89 -10.95 9.52
CA ARG A 273 35.63 -11.92 8.70
C ARG A 273 36.94 -12.25 9.44
N PRO A 274 37.32 -13.53 9.57
CA PRO A 274 38.66 -13.84 10.02
C PRO A 274 39.65 -13.22 9.02
N CYS A 275 40.58 -12.41 9.52
CA CYS A 275 41.71 -11.95 8.72
C CYS A 275 42.54 -13.17 8.27
N PRO A 276 43.20 -13.09 7.10
CA PRO A 276 44.04 -14.16 6.57
C PRO A 276 45.23 -14.49 7.48
#